data_AF-A0A2M7QII3-F1
#
_entry.id   AF-A0A2M7QII3-F1
#
_cell.length_a   1.000
_cell.length_b   1.000
_cell.length_c   1.000
_cell.angle_alpha   90.00
_cell.angle_beta   90.00
_cell.angle_gamma   90.00
#
_symmetry.space_group_name_H-M   'P 1'
#
loop_
_entity.id
_entity.type
_entity.pdbx_description
1 polymer ?
#
loop_
_entity_poly.entity_id
_entity_poly.type
_entity_poly.pdbx_seq_one_letter_code
_entity_poly.pdbx_strand_id
1 'polypeptide(L)'
;MKQYIKRHIYEFVLLGIVILLAIVNYRKGTYLSGWDNLQTEIAPWLGVERAFFSVWEEYQSFGLLAGMAHATDLPRAVLIWLLSFILPQNLIRYCFQFMMLIIGGLGMMKLINTIGRESKKTVFGFMGALFYI
;
A
#
# COMPACT_ATOMS: atom_id res chain seq x y z
N MET A 1 8.76 8.32 -28.27
CA MET A 1 9.02 7.21 -27.33
C MET A 1 10.31 7.36 -26.53
N LYS A 2 11.50 7.44 -27.15
CA LYS A 2 12.80 7.57 -26.42
C LYS A 2 12.87 8.75 -25.45
N GLN A 3 12.27 9.89 -25.79
CA GLN A 3 12.29 11.09 -24.95
C GLN A 3 11.39 10.98 -23.71
N TYR A 4 10.27 10.25 -23.81
CA TYR A 4 9.37 10.01 -22.68
C TYR A 4 10.01 9.08 -21.65
N ILE A 5 10.66 8.00 -22.11
CA ILE A 5 11.39 7.06 -21.25
C ILE A 5 12.53 7.77 -20.52
N LYS A 6 13.30 8.63 -21.21
CA LYS A 6 14.37 9.41 -20.57
C LYS A 6 13.85 10.35 -19.48
N ARG A 7 12.65 10.90 -19.63
CA ARG A 7 12.04 11.81 -18.66
C ARG A 7 11.62 11.09 -17.38
N HIS A 8 11.09 9.87 -17.52
CA HIS A 8 10.53 9.09 -16.40
C HIS A 8 11.45 7.95 -15.93
N ILE A 9 12.76 8.06 -16.20
CA ILE A 9 13.70 6.98 -15.91
C ILE A 9 13.74 6.64 -14.41
N TYR A 10 13.62 7.63 -13.52
CA TYR A 10 13.64 7.41 -12.08
C TYR A 10 12.37 6.74 -11.55
N GLU A 11 11.21 7.08 -12.10
CA GLU A 11 9.93 6.41 -11.86
C GLU A 11 10.02 4.93 -12.25
N PHE A 12 10.59 4.63 -13.42
CA PHE A 12 10.76 3.25 -13.88
C PHE A 12 11.78 2.48 -13.05
N VAL A 13 12.88 3.12 -12.63
CA VAL A 13 13.86 2.51 -11.72
C VAL A 13 13.23 2.21 -10.37
N LEU A 14 12.45 3.14 -9.80
CA LEU A 14 11.70 2.94 -8.56
C LEU A 14 10.73 1.75 -8.69
N LEU A 15 9.96 1.70 -9.78
CA LEU A 15 9.07 0.58 -10.07
C LEU A 15 9.83 -0.74 -10.14
N GLY A 16 10.97 -0.77 -10.83
CA GLY A 16 11.84 -1.94 -10.92
C GLY A 16 12.35 -2.41 -9.54
N ILE A 17 12.72 -1.47 -8.66
CA ILE A 17 13.15 -1.78 -7.29
C ILE A 17 11.99 -2.40 -6.49
N VAL A 18 10.79 -1.82 -6.55
CA VAL A 18 9.65 -2.38 -5.78
C VAL A 18 9.21 -3.74 -6.35
N ILE A 19 9.26 -3.94 -7.67
CA ILE A 19 9.03 -5.27 -8.27
C ILE A 19 10.08 -6.28 -7.78
N LEU A 20 11.35 -5.88 -7.73
CA LEU A 20 12.41 -6.75 -7.19
C LEU A 20 12.13 -7.10 -5.72
N LEU A 21 11.75 -6.12 -4.89
CA LEU A 21 11.35 -6.36 -3.51
C LEU A 21 10.16 -7.33 -3.43
N ALA A 22 9.16 -7.16 -4.29
CA ALA A 22 8.01 -8.05 -4.35
C ALA A 22 8.40 -9.48 -4.67
N ILE A 23 9.27 -9.69 -5.67
CA ILE A 23 9.74 -11.01 -6.07
C ILE A 23 10.56 -11.67 -4.96
N VAL A 24 11.47 -10.94 -4.33
CA VAL A 24 12.36 -11.49 -3.29
C VAL A 24 11.62 -11.83 -2.00
N ASN A 25 10.54 -11.10 -1.67
CA ASN A 25 9.77 -11.31 -0.45
C ASN A 25 8.54 -12.21 -0.64
N TYR A 26 8.10 -12.43 -1.88
CA TYR A 26 6.96 -13.30 -2.15
C TYR A 26 7.30 -14.76 -1.85
N ARG A 27 6.43 -15.42 -1.09
CA ARG A 27 6.47 -16.88 -0.90
C ARG A 27 5.17 -17.50 -1.40
N LYS A 28 5.30 -18.50 -2.26
CA LYS A 28 4.17 -19.17 -2.88
C LYS A 28 3.35 -19.89 -1.81
N GLY A 29 2.03 -19.68 -1.82
CA GLY A 29 1.10 -20.37 -0.93
C GLY A 29 1.10 -19.88 0.52
N THR A 30 1.82 -18.80 0.84
CA THR A 30 1.78 -18.20 2.18
C THR A 30 0.89 -16.97 2.21
N TYR A 31 0.45 -16.59 3.41
CA TYR A 31 -0.19 -15.30 3.67
C TYR A 31 0.85 -14.34 4.24
N LEU A 32 0.88 -13.11 3.73
CA LEU A 32 1.65 -12.04 4.34
C LEU A 32 0.91 -11.58 5.60
N SER A 33 1.32 -12.02 6.78
CA SER A 33 0.73 -11.52 8.03
C SER A 33 1.45 -10.28 8.53
N GLY A 34 0.73 -9.37 9.17
CA GLY A 34 1.31 -8.26 9.91
C GLY A 34 1.14 -8.43 11.41
N TRP A 35 1.32 -7.32 12.12
CA TRP A 35 1.25 -7.28 13.58
C TRP A 35 -0.18 -7.39 14.14
N ASP A 36 -1.19 -7.02 13.35
CA ASP A 36 -2.60 -7.11 13.76
C ASP A 36 -3.16 -8.53 13.51
N ASN A 37 -4.04 -8.97 14.42
CA ASN A 37 -4.77 -10.23 14.33
C ASN A 37 -5.99 -10.12 13.39
N LEU A 38 -6.48 -8.91 13.10
CA LEU A 38 -7.54 -8.72 12.10
C LEU A 38 -6.95 -8.56 10.68
N GLN A 39 -7.14 -9.59 9.87
CA GLN A 39 -6.75 -9.60 8.47
C GLN A 39 -7.96 -9.35 7.56
N THR A 40 -8.09 -8.11 7.08
CA THR A 40 -9.18 -7.68 6.18
C THR A 40 -9.26 -8.54 4.92
N GLU A 41 -8.12 -9.01 4.42
CA GLU A 41 -7.99 -9.88 3.27
C GLU A 41 -8.63 -11.27 3.44
N ILE A 42 -8.83 -11.74 4.68
CA ILE A 42 -9.46 -13.06 4.91
C ILE A 42 -10.96 -13.01 4.57
N ALA A 43 -11.65 -11.97 5.03
CA ALA A 43 -13.06 -11.76 4.76
C ALA A 43 -13.29 -10.30 4.32
N PRO A 44 -12.99 -9.95 3.05
CA PRO A 44 -12.95 -8.56 2.60
C PRO A 44 -14.27 -7.80 2.78
N TRP A 45 -15.40 -8.48 2.54
CA TRP A 45 -16.73 -7.91 2.77
C TRP A 45 -16.94 -7.53 4.24
N LEU A 46 -16.68 -8.47 5.15
CA LEU A 46 -16.78 -8.26 6.59
C LEU A 46 -15.81 -7.16 7.07
N GLY A 47 -14.64 -7.05 6.43
CA GLY A 47 -13.69 -5.97 6.72
C GLY A 47 -14.23 -4.58 6.37
N VAL A 48 -14.94 -4.44 5.24
CA VAL A 48 -15.61 -3.18 4.86
C VAL A 48 -16.73 -2.85 5.85
N GLU A 49 -17.55 -3.84 6.19
CA GLU A 49 -18.65 -3.69 7.16
C GLU A 49 -18.12 -3.19 8.52
N ARG A 50 -17.07 -3.83 9.04
CA ARG A 50 -16.43 -3.43 10.30
C ARG A 50 -15.82 -2.03 10.24
N ALA A 51 -15.13 -1.69 9.14
CA ALA A 51 -14.56 -0.36 8.98
C ALA A 51 -15.64 0.74 8.84
N PHE A 52 -16.81 0.40 8.30
CA PHE A 52 -17.93 1.33 8.18
C PHE A 52 -18.68 1.52 9.52
N PHE A 53 -18.92 0.43 10.25
CA PHE A 53 -19.58 0.44 11.56
C PHE A 53 -18.58 0.47 12.73
N SER A 54 -17.44 1.13 12.53
CA SER A 54 -16.27 1.05 13.41
C SER A 54 -16.42 1.75 14.77
N VAL A 55 -17.62 2.18 15.14
CA VAL A 55 -17.87 2.81 16.45
C VAL A 55 -17.95 1.71 17.52
N TRP A 56 -18.55 0.59 17.18
CA TRP A 56 -18.79 -0.52 18.08
C TRP A 56 -18.22 -1.82 17.51
N GLU A 57 -17.25 -2.40 18.21
CA GLU A 57 -16.51 -3.57 17.78
C GLU A 57 -17.06 -4.82 18.47
N GLU A 58 -18.17 -5.36 17.97
CA GLU A 58 -18.84 -6.55 18.54
C GLU A 58 -17.93 -7.78 18.63
N TYR A 59 -16.95 -7.88 17.75
CA TYR A 59 -16.02 -9.00 17.68
C TYR A 59 -14.89 -8.93 18.71
N GLN A 60 -14.79 -7.86 19.51
CA GLN A 60 -13.76 -7.71 20.54
C GLN A 60 -14.33 -8.04 21.94
N SER A 61 -13.97 -9.21 22.48
CA SER A 61 -14.43 -9.70 23.79
C SER A 61 -15.98 -9.75 23.90
N PHE A 62 -16.59 -8.92 24.76
CA PHE A 62 -18.04 -8.80 24.90
C PHE A 62 -18.64 -7.63 24.09
N GLY A 63 -17.88 -7.11 23.14
CA GLY A 63 -18.12 -5.83 22.49
C GLY A 63 -17.32 -4.71 23.16
N LEU A 64 -16.70 -3.87 22.35
CA LEU A 64 -15.91 -2.73 22.82
C LEU A 64 -16.23 -1.49 21.98
N LEU A 65 -16.37 -0.34 22.63
CA LEU A 65 -16.34 0.94 21.94
C LEU A 65 -14.94 1.14 21.34
N ALA A 66 -14.86 1.48 20.06
CA ALA A 66 -13.59 1.64 19.37
C ALA A 66 -12.66 2.66 20.06
N GLY A 67 -11.57 2.16 20.66
CA GLY A 67 -10.53 2.98 21.28
C GLY A 67 -9.47 3.47 20.29
N MET A 68 -9.44 2.89 19.10
CA MET A 68 -8.54 3.25 18.00
C MET A 68 -9.36 3.77 16.82
N ALA A 69 -8.73 4.50 15.91
CA ALA A 69 -9.39 5.08 14.73
C ALA A 69 -9.68 4.01 13.64
N HIS A 70 -10.43 2.96 13.96
CA HIS A 70 -10.73 1.83 13.06
C HIS A 70 -11.40 2.27 11.74
N ALA A 71 -12.20 3.34 11.76
CA ALA A 71 -12.81 3.95 10.57
C ALA A 71 -11.78 4.41 9.51
N THR A 72 -10.53 4.71 9.92
CA THR A 72 -9.47 5.11 8.99
C THR A 72 -9.06 3.98 8.05
N ASP A 73 -9.45 2.74 8.36
CA ASP A 73 -9.16 1.58 7.53
C ASP A 73 -10.11 1.43 6.33
N LEU A 74 -11.23 2.17 6.31
CA LEU A 74 -12.26 2.05 5.29
C LEU A 74 -11.71 2.16 3.85
N PRO A 75 -10.81 3.12 3.51
CA PRO A 75 -10.23 3.19 2.16
C PRO A 75 -9.43 1.93 1.79
N ARG A 76 -8.67 1.36 2.74
CA ARG A 76 -7.94 0.10 2.52
C ARG A 76 -8.91 -1.06 2.39
N ALA A 77 -9.91 -1.16 3.26
CA ALA A 77 -10.88 -2.26 3.26
C ALA A 77 -11.66 -2.33 1.94
N VAL A 78 -12.13 -1.19 1.43
CA VAL A 78 -12.81 -1.10 0.13
C VAL A 78 -11.89 -1.53 -1.00
N LEU A 79 -10.63 -1.08 -1.00
CA LEU A 79 -9.67 -1.48 -2.02
C LEU A 79 -9.35 -2.98 -1.98
N ILE A 80 -9.18 -3.56 -0.80
CA ILE A 80 -8.98 -5.00 -0.60
C ILE A 80 -10.20 -5.78 -1.10
N TRP A 81 -11.41 -5.32 -0.81
CA TRP A 81 -12.64 -5.92 -1.31
C TRP A 81 -12.70 -5.91 -2.84
N LEU A 82 -12.35 -4.80 -3.49
CA LEU A 82 -12.26 -4.74 -4.96
C LEU A 82 -11.19 -5.69 -5.53
N LEU A 83 -10.02 -5.77 -4.89
CA LEU A 83 -8.95 -6.68 -5.31
C LEU A 83 -9.35 -8.16 -5.18
N SER A 84 -10.25 -8.49 -4.24
CA SER A 84 -10.68 -9.86 -3.98
C SER A 84 -11.46 -10.51 -5.13
N PHE A 85 -12.03 -9.71 -6.05
CA PHE A 85 -12.68 -10.23 -7.25
C PHE A 85 -11.70 -10.73 -8.33
N ILE A 86 -10.44 -10.30 -8.25
CA ILE A 86 -9.44 -10.54 -9.31
C ILE A 86 -8.30 -11.43 -8.79
N LEU A 87 -7.93 -11.27 -7.52
CA LEU A 87 -6.76 -11.92 -6.93
C LEU A 87 -7.17 -13.02 -5.94
N PRO A 88 -6.41 -14.12 -5.87
CA PRO A 88 -6.59 -15.10 -4.81
C PRO A 88 -6.25 -14.47 -3.46
N GLN A 89 -6.95 -14.91 -2.43
CA GLN A 89 -6.93 -14.34 -1.07
C GLN A 89 -5.51 -14.15 -0.51
N ASN A 90 -4.63 -15.14 -0.70
CA ASN A 90 -3.26 -15.10 -0.22
C ASN A 90 -2.35 -14.08 -0.95
N LEU A 91 -2.74 -13.61 -2.14
CA LEU A 91 -2.01 -12.58 -2.89
C LEU A 91 -2.47 -11.16 -2.60
N ILE A 92 -3.70 -10.96 -2.13
CA ILE A 92 -4.30 -9.63 -1.98
C ILE A 92 -3.40 -8.72 -1.15
N ARG A 93 -2.91 -9.22 -0.01
CA ARG A 93 -2.07 -8.43 0.89
C ARG A 93 -0.69 -8.14 0.32
N TYR A 94 -0.05 -9.10 -0.37
CA TYR A 94 1.21 -8.82 -1.07
C TYR A 94 1.01 -7.71 -2.11
N CYS A 95 -0.03 -7.84 -2.95
CA CYS A 95 -0.34 -6.85 -3.98
C CYS A 95 -0.62 -5.47 -3.39
N PHE A 96 -1.45 -5.39 -2.36
CA PHE A 96 -1.74 -4.13 -1.67
C PHE A 96 -0.48 -3.51 -1.08
N GLN A 97 0.34 -4.29 -0.37
CA GLN A 97 1.56 -3.80 0.29
C GLN A 97 2.55 -3.21 -0.72
N PHE A 98 2.88 -3.93 -1.78
CA PHE A 98 3.84 -3.43 -2.78
C PHE A 98 3.27 -2.30 -3.63
N MET A 99 1.96 -2.30 -3.87
CA MET A 99 1.29 -1.16 -4.52
C MET A 99 1.39 0.11 -3.66
N MET A 100 1.23 0.01 -2.34
CA MET A 100 1.38 1.16 -1.44
C MET A 100 2.83 1.67 -1.42
N LEU A 101 3.84 0.80 -1.49
CA LEU A 101 5.24 1.23 -1.63
C LEU A 101 5.47 2.02 -2.91
N ILE A 102 4.90 1.58 -4.04
CA ILE A 102 4.98 2.32 -5.31
C ILE A 102 4.29 3.68 -5.19
N ILE A 103 3.04 3.71 -4.72
CA ILE A 103 2.25 4.94 -4.62
C ILE A 103 2.91 5.93 -3.66
N GLY A 104 3.38 5.47 -2.50
CA GLY A 104 4.06 6.29 -1.51
C GLY A 104 5.41 6.83 -2.03
N GLY A 105 6.22 5.99 -2.66
CA GLY A 105 7.49 6.41 -3.27
C GLY A 105 7.29 7.44 -4.40
N LEU A 106 6.31 7.22 -5.28
CA LEU A 106 5.95 8.19 -6.33
C LEU A 106 5.44 9.51 -5.74
N GLY A 107 4.62 9.43 -4.69
CA GLY A 107 4.12 10.58 -3.93
C GLY A 107 5.26 11.41 -3.35
N MET A 108 6.23 10.75 -2.70
CA MET A 108 7.39 11.41 -2.10
C MET A 108 8.28 12.06 -3.16
N MET A 109 8.53 11.37 -4.27
CA MET A 109 9.29 11.94 -5.39
C MET A 109 8.61 13.19 -5.95
N LYS A 110 7.29 13.14 -6.16
CA LYS A 110 6.52 14.29 -6.64
C LYS A 110 6.56 15.45 -5.65
N LEU A 111 6.42 15.17 -4.35
CA LEU A 111 6.48 16.17 -3.29
C LEU A 111 7.83 16.90 -3.28
N ILE A 112 8.94 16.16 -3.27
CA ILE A 112 10.29 16.74 -3.28
C ILE A 112 10.55 17.51 -4.57
N ASN A 113 10.12 16.98 -5.72
CA ASN A 113 10.26 17.69 -6.99
C ASN A 113 9.50 19.03 -7.01
N THR A 114 8.40 19.12 -6.26
CA THR A 114 7.57 20.33 -6.15
C THR A 114 8.21 21.37 -5.21
N ILE A 115 8.85 20.95 -4.13
CA ILE A 115 9.41 21.84 -3.10
C ILE A 115 10.90 22.18 -3.34
N GLY A 116 11.65 21.29 -3.99
CA GLY A 116 13.10 21.40 -4.18
C GLY A 116 13.54 22.53 -5.13
N ARG A 117 14.80 22.95 -5.03
CA ARG A 117 15.40 23.94 -5.96
C ARG A 117 15.64 23.32 -7.35
N GLU A 118 15.52 24.13 -8.41
CA GLU A 118 15.59 23.74 -9.84
C GLU A 118 16.75 22.80 -10.19
N SER A 119 17.94 23.03 -9.64
CA SER A 119 19.10 22.21 -9.94
C SER A 119 19.02 20.86 -9.23
N LYS A 120 18.85 19.79 -10.02
CA LYS A 120 18.80 18.37 -9.59
C LYS A 120 17.53 17.90 -8.86
N LYS A 121 16.39 18.60 -9.03
CA LYS A 121 15.08 18.21 -8.47
C LYS A 121 14.82 16.69 -8.55
N THR A 122 14.93 16.13 -9.75
CA THR A 122 14.61 14.72 -10.03
C THR A 122 15.49 13.71 -9.29
N VAL A 123 16.78 14.00 -9.11
CA VAL A 123 17.70 13.14 -8.37
C VAL A 123 17.36 13.14 -6.88
N PHE A 124 17.13 14.32 -6.30
CA PHE A 124 16.73 14.43 -4.90
C PHE A 124 15.35 13.83 -4.64
N GLY A 125 14.42 13.99 -5.58
CA GLY A 125 13.12 13.33 -5.51
C GLY A 125 13.23 11.81 -5.52
N PHE A 126 14.08 11.26 -6.39
CA PHE A 126 14.34 9.82 -6.42
C PHE A 126 15.00 9.32 -5.14
N MET A 127 16.02 10.02 -4.63
CA MET A 127 16.67 9.66 -3.36
C MET A 127 15.70 9.69 -2.18
N GLY A 128 14.82 10.69 -2.12
CA GLY A 128 13.81 10.76 -1.07
C GLY A 128 12.73 9.69 -1.20
N ALA A 129 12.37 9.29 -2.43
CA ALA A 129 11.51 8.14 -2.64
C ALA A 129 12.16 6.84 -2.16
N LEU A 130 13.45 6.63 -2.46
CA LEU A 130 14.21 5.46 -1.97
C LEU A 130 14.37 5.43 -0.45
N PHE A 131 14.47 6.59 0.20
CA PHE A 131 14.53 6.67 1.65
C PHE A 131 13.17 6.38 2.31
N TYR A 132 12.07 6.68 1.60
CA TYR A 132 10.72 6.49 2.12
C TYR A 132 10.25 5.03 2.05
N ILE A 133 10.63 4.30 0.99
CA ILE A 133 10.25 2.89 0.77
C ILE A 133 11.21 1.92 1.46
#